data_AF-A0AAE5RT14-F1
#
_entry.id   AF-A0AAE5RT14-F1
#
_cell.length_a   1.000
_cell.length_b   1.000
_cell.length_c   1.000
_cell.angle_alpha   90.00
_cell.angle_beta   90.00
_cell.angle_gamma   90.00
#
_symmetry.space_group_name_H-M   'P 1'
#
loop_
_entity.id
_entity.type
_entity.pdbx_description
1 polymer ?
#
loop_
_entity_poly.entity_id
_entity_poly.type
_entity_poly.pdbx_seq_one_letter_code
_entity_poly.pdbx_strand_id
1 'polypeptide(L)'
;MTDLFQEPEDATPLEPQEREGLLQSWITHRQDLNEAEQENIVEGAAWARGRRRMPVGRMLTETFMRTLHRRMFGEVWQWAGSFRTTERNIGIQAYRIPVELTARLDDVRYWVDHEIFAPDEIAIRFHHRLVAIHPFPNGNGRHSRLAADLLVEKLGAEPFSWGSGSLGDVGNLRTRYVAALQAADNHDIAPLLEFARS
;
A
#
# COMPACT_ATOMS: atom_id res chain seq x y z
N MET A 1 16.49 11.30 21.81
CA MET A 1 15.61 12.08 20.91
C MET A 1 15.61 11.33 19.59
N THR A 2 14.54 10.61 19.29
CA THR A 2 14.37 9.93 18.01
C THR A 2 14.05 10.99 16.97
N ASP A 3 14.83 11.08 15.90
CA ASP A 3 14.58 12.04 14.83
C ASP A 3 13.22 11.69 14.16
N LEU A 4 12.38 12.71 13.99
CA LEU A 4 11.02 12.59 13.43
C LEU A 4 11.02 11.91 12.06
N PHE A 5 12.08 12.13 11.27
CA PHE A 5 12.24 11.55 9.93
C PHE A 5 13.24 10.39 9.90
N GLN A 6 13.70 9.91 11.06
CA GLN A 6 14.48 8.69 11.13
C GLN A 6 13.57 7.51 10.83
N GLU A 7 13.64 7.02 9.61
CA GLU A 7 12.92 5.83 9.18
C GLU A 7 13.76 4.57 9.42
N PRO A 8 13.15 3.37 9.50
CA PRO A 8 13.87 2.10 9.39
C PRO A 8 14.74 2.07 8.11
N GLU A 9 15.83 1.30 8.10
CA GLU A 9 16.82 1.27 6.99
C GLU A 9 16.23 1.02 5.59
N ASP A 10 15.05 0.40 5.52
CA ASP A 10 14.37 -0.03 4.30
C ASP A 10 13.06 0.73 4.04
N ALA A 11 12.76 1.77 4.83
CA ALA A 11 11.67 2.68 4.55
C ALA A 11 12.09 3.74 3.53
N THR A 12 11.12 4.26 2.78
CA THR A 12 11.39 5.18 1.68
C THR A 12 11.55 6.60 2.23
N PRO A 13 12.80 7.12 2.30
CA PRO A 13 13.03 8.41 2.91
C PRO A 13 12.32 9.50 2.12
N LEU A 14 11.73 10.44 2.85
CA LEU A 14 11.16 11.65 2.27
C LEU A 14 12.26 12.62 1.85
N GLU A 15 12.11 13.22 0.68
CA GLU A 15 12.91 14.34 0.23
C GLU A 15 12.61 15.59 1.07
N PRO A 16 13.52 16.58 1.16
CA PRO A 16 13.32 17.78 1.97
C PRO A 16 11.98 18.49 1.71
N GLN A 17 11.60 18.64 0.44
CA GLN A 17 10.32 19.29 0.07
C GLN A 17 9.08 18.46 0.47
N GLU A 18 9.22 17.14 0.56
CA GLU A 18 8.12 16.27 0.99
C GLU A 18 7.95 16.28 2.51
N ARG A 19 9.04 16.49 3.25
CA ARG A 19 9.03 16.71 4.71
C ARG A 19 8.35 18.03 5.06
N GLU A 20 8.57 19.07 4.25
CA GLU A 20 7.86 20.36 4.38
C GLU A 20 6.34 20.23 4.18
N GLY A 21 5.88 19.14 3.56
CA GLY A 21 4.47 18.82 3.38
C GLY A 21 3.76 18.32 4.64
N LEU A 22 4.43 18.23 5.80
CA LEU A 22 3.79 17.86 7.07
C LEU A 22 2.83 18.97 7.53
N LEU A 23 1.56 18.64 7.66
CA LEU A 23 0.49 19.62 7.92
C LEU A 23 0.37 20.00 9.40
N GLN A 24 0.60 19.04 10.29
CA GLN A 24 0.26 19.17 11.70
C GLN A 24 1.47 19.60 12.52
N SER A 25 1.44 20.84 13.02
CA SER A 25 2.57 21.44 13.76
C SER A 25 2.85 20.80 15.12
N TRP A 26 1.94 19.97 15.64
CA TRP A 26 2.10 19.27 16.93
C TRP A 26 2.91 17.98 16.81
N ILE A 27 3.11 17.46 15.59
CA ILE A 27 3.91 16.26 15.33
C ILE A 27 5.39 16.66 15.49
N THR A 28 5.98 16.27 16.62
CA THR A 28 7.39 16.59 16.95
C THR A 28 8.24 15.35 17.15
N HIS A 29 7.61 14.21 17.43
CA HIS A 29 8.25 12.91 17.57
C HIS A 29 7.74 11.91 16.55
N ARG A 30 8.56 10.89 16.22
CA ARG A 30 8.16 9.81 15.31
C ARG A 30 6.90 9.07 15.78
N GLN A 31 6.69 8.96 17.09
CA GLN A 31 5.50 8.34 17.65
C GLN A 31 4.23 9.13 17.30
N ASP A 32 4.26 10.45 17.46
CA ASP A 32 3.17 11.37 17.08
C ASP A 32 2.79 11.18 15.61
N LEU A 33 3.81 11.11 14.74
CA LEU A 33 3.61 10.88 13.30
C LEU A 33 2.96 9.53 13.03
N ASN A 34 3.47 8.46 13.65
CA ASN A 34 2.93 7.11 13.48
C ASN A 34 1.47 7.03 13.94
N GLU A 35 1.12 7.68 15.06
CA GLU A 35 -0.24 7.71 15.61
C GLU A 35 -1.19 8.47 14.67
N ALA A 36 -0.82 9.69 14.26
CA ALA A 36 -1.62 10.51 13.34
C ALA A 36 -1.84 9.81 11.98
N GLU A 37 -0.80 9.17 11.43
CA GLU A 37 -0.93 8.37 10.20
C GLU A 37 -1.84 7.15 10.43
N GLN A 38 -1.71 6.46 11.56
CA GLN A 38 -2.52 5.28 11.86
C GLN A 38 -4.01 5.63 11.99
N GLU A 39 -4.34 6.73 12.65
CA GLU A 39 -5.72 7.23 12.75
C GLU A 39 -6.30 7.51 11.36
N ASN A 40 -5.55 8.21 10.49
CA ASN A 40 -5.99 8.49 9.12
C ASN A 40 -6.17 7.21 8.29
N ILE A 41 -5.30 6.22 8.46
CA ILE A 41 -5.41 4.92 7.78
C ILE A 41 -6.70 4.19 8.20
N VAL A 42 -7.04 4.21 9.49
CA VAL A 42 -8.29 3.62 9.99
C VAL A 42 -9.50 4.32 9.38
N GLU A 43 -9.51 5.65 9.35
CA GLU A 43 -10.58 6.44 8.72
C GLU A 43 -10.67 6.18 7.21
N GLY A 44 -9.52 6.10 6.52
CA GLY A 44 -9.46 5.77 5.10
C GLY A 44 -10.00 4.38 4.79
N ALA A 45 -9.68 3.39 5.62
CA ALA A 45 -10.22 2.04 5.51
C ALA A 45 -11.73 2.00 5.77
N ALA A 46 -12.21 2.71 6.80
CA ALA A 46 -13.64 2.81 7.10
C ALA A 46 -14.42 3.46 5.93
N TRP A 47 -13.89 4.54 5.36
CA TRP A 47 -14.44 5.19 4.17
C TRP A 47 -14.53 4.23 2.97
N ALA A 48 -13.49 3.43 2.73
CA ALA A 48 -13.46 2.49 1.61
C ALA A 48 -14.44 1.34 1.81
N ARG A 49 -14.48 0.74 3.01
CA ARG A 49 -15.41 -0.36 3.36
C ARG A 49 -16.87 0.08 3.39
N GLY A 50 -17.14 1.33 3.76
CA GLY A 50 -18.48 1.94 3.65
C GLY A 50 -19.03 1.97 2.22
N ARG A 51 -18.17 1.78 1.20
CA ARG A 51 -18.53 1.70 -0.22
C ARG A 51 -18.69 0.25 -0.68
N ARG A 52 -19.27 -0.61 0.16
CA ARG A 52 -19.46 -2.05 -0.13
C ARG A 52 -20.13 -2.32 -1.48
N ARG A 53 -21.14 -1.52 -1.86
CA ARG A 53 -21.88 -1.65 -3.14
C ARG A 53 -21.12 -1.13 -4.37
N MET A 54 -19.93 -0.55 -4.21
CA MET A 54 -19.11 -0.11 -5.34
C MET A 54 -18.62 -1.34 -6.14
N PRO A 55 -18.83 -1.38 -7.47
CA PRO A 55 -18.30 -2.44 -8.32
C PRO A 55 -16.77 -2.50 -8.28
N VAL A 56 -16.19 -3.70 -8.43
CA VAL A 56 -14.72 -3.92 -8.48
C VAL A 56 -14.06 -3.03 -9.54
N GLY A 57 -14.65 -2.93 -10.75
CA GLY A 57 -14.12 -2.06 -11.80
C GLY A 57 -14.04 -0.57 -11.44
N ARG A 58 -14.87 -0.05 -10.52
CA ARG A 58 -14.74 1.34 -10.03
C ARG A 58 -13.64 1.49 -8.97
N MET A 59 -13.36 0.43 -8.22
CA MET A 59 -12.23 0.39 -7.29
C MET A 59 -10.90 0.31 -8.05
N LEU A 60 -10.85 -0.44 -9.15
CA LEU A 60 -9.64 -0.62 -9.96
C LEU A 60 -9.42 0.54 -10.93
N THR A 61 -9.30 1.76 -10.39
CA THR A 61 -9.03 2.99 -11.15
C THR A 61 -7.94 3.81 -10.49
N GLU A 62 -7.17 4.58 -11.29
CA GLU A 62 -6.20 5.55 -10.76
C GLU A 62 -6.86 6.48 -9.74
N THR A 63 -8.04 7.00 -10.08
CA THR A 63 -8.80 7.92 -9.23
C THR A 63 -9.09 7.31 -7.86
N PHE A 64 -9.48 6.03 -7.80
CA PHE A 64 -9.68 5.36 -6.53
C PHE A 64 -8.36 5.18 -5.78
N MET A 65 -7.28 4.75 -6.44
CA MET A 65 -5.97 4.56 -5.78
C MET A 65 -5.46 5.85 -5.13
N ARG A 66 -5.54 6.97 -5.86
CA ARG A 66 -5.18 8.30 -5.36
C ARG A 66 -6.10 8.78 -4.25
N THR A 67 -7.41 8.53 -4.38
CA THR A 67 -8.38 8.90 -3.34
C THR A 67 -8.17 8.10 -2.06
N LEU A 68 -7.91 6.80 -2.17
CA LEU A 68 -7.61 5.94 -1.03
C LEU A 68 -6.38 6.45 -0.29
N HIS A 69 -5.28 6.71 -1.02
CA HIS A 69 -4.08 7.27 -0.41
C HIS A 69 -4.34 8.64 0.24
N ARG A 70 -5.08 9.54 -0.44
CA ARG A 70 -5.45 10.83 0.15
C ARG A 70 -6.25 10.67 1.44
N ARG A 71 -7.15 9.69 1.51
CA ARG A 71 -7.92 9.40 2.73
C ARG A 71 -7.05 8.83 3.86
N MET A 72 -6.02 8.08 3.52
CA MET A 72 -5.11 7.46 4.48
C MET A 72 -4.04 8.41 5.04
N PHE A 73 -3.77 9.52 4.39
CA PHE A 73 -2.63 10.38 4.74
C PHE A 73 -2.92 11.89 4.64
N GLY A 74 -4.12 12.29 4.22
CA GLY A 74 -4.44 13.66 3.83
C GLY A 74 -4.54 14.68 4.96
N GLU A 75 -4.76 14.23 6.20
CA GLU A 75 -4.70 15.14 7.36
C GLU A 75 -3.26 15.30 7.88
N VAL A 76 -2.34 14.45 7.44
CA VAL A 76 -0.92 14.45 7.87
C VAL A 76 -0.03 15.10 6.81
N TRP A 77 -0.25 14.77 5.54
CA TRP A 77 0.65 15.09 4.44
C TRP A 77 -0.06 15.83 3.31
N GLN A 78 0.49 16.98 2.92
CA GLN A 78 -0.03 17.80 1.81
C GLN A 78 -0.02 17.04 0.47
N TRP A 79 0.98 16.18 0.25
CA TRP A 79 1.15 15.42 -0.98
C TRP A 79 0.24 14.17 -1.07
N ALA A 80 -0.57 13.88 -0.06
CA ALA A 80 -1.39 12.68 -0.02
C ALA A 80 -2.33 12.57 -1.24
N GLY A 81 -2.21 11.45 -1.98
CA GLY A 81 -2.97 11.20 -3.20
C GLY A 81 -2.35 11.77 -4.48
N SER A 82 -1.19 12.42 -4.37
CA SER A 82 -0.37 12.83 -5.51
C SER A 82 0.78 11.85 -5.69
N PHE A 83 1.03 11.45 -6.93
CA PHE A 83 2.20 10.62 -7.22
C PHE A 83 3.48 11.36 -6.91
N ARG A 84 4.51 10.61 -6.53
CA ARG A 84 5.85 11.19 -6.39
C ARG A 84 6.35 11.69 -7.74
N THR A 85 7.07 12.80 -7.71
CA THR A 85 7.75 13.39 -8.88
C THR A 85 9.25 13.23 -8.80
N THR A 86 9.74 12.67 -7.69
CA THR A 86 11.14 12.44 -7.37
C THR A 86 11.45 10.94 -7.50
N GLU A 87 12.67 10.62 -7.88
CA GLU A 87 13.11 9.24 -8.02
C GLU A 87 13.40 8.59 -6.66
N ARG A 88 13.35 7.26 -6.64
CA ARG A 88 13.56 6.43 -5.45
C ARG A 88 14.46 5.25 -5.79
N ASN A 89 15.07 4.67 -4.77
CA ASN A 89 15.80 3.42 -4.85
C ASN A 89 14.88 2.20 -5.07
N ILE A 90 13.59 2.34 -4.78
CA ILE A 90 12.55 1.33 -4.95
C ILE A 90 11.44 1.90 -5.82
N GLY A 91 10.89 1.06 -6.70
CA GLY A 91 9.82 1.45 -7.62
C GLY A 91 10.32 1.76 -9.03
N ILE A 92 9.38 2.13 -9.89
CA ILE A 92 9.68 2.50 -11.28
C ILE A 92 10.07 3.98 -11.41
N GLN A 93 10.41 4.45 -12.61
CA GLN A 93 10.66 5.87 -12.83
C GLN A 93 9.39 6.70 -12.58
N ALA A 94 9.52 7.84 -11.90
CA ALA A 94 8.39 8.64 -11.44
C ALA A 94 7.42 9.04 -12.58
N TYR A 95 7.97 9.43 -13.72
CA TYR A 95 7.19 9.84 -14.89
C TYR A 95 6.37 8.68 -15.53
N ARG A 96 6.70 7.42 -15.22
CA ARG A 96 6.00 6.23 -15.72
C ARG A 96 4.83 5.79 -14.84
N ILE A 97 4.73 6.30 -13.61
CA ILE A 97 3.73 5.88 -12.61
C ILE A 97 2.29 5.87 -13.16
N PRO A 98 1.77 6.94 -13.80
CA PRO A 98 0.37 6.94 -14.24
C PRO A 98 0.06 5.85 -15.28
N VAL A 99 0.97 5.65 -16.23
CA VAL A 99 0.81 4.69 -17.32
C VAL A 99 0.91 3.26 -16.80
N GLU A 100 1.94 2.97 -16.00
CA GLU A 100 2.14 1.62 -15.47
C GLU A 100 1.06 1.24 -14.46
N LEU A 101 0.59 2.17 -13.62
CA LEU A 101 -0.51 1.90 -12.71
C LEU A 101 -1.79 1.56 -13.47
N THR A 102 -2.13 2.33 -14.49
CA THR A 102 -3.32 2.07 -15.32
C THR A 102 -3.24 0.69 -15.96
N ALA A 103 -2.10 0.34 -16.57
CA ALA A 103 -1.89 -0.98 -17.16
C ALA A 103 -2.03 -2.11 -16.13
N ARG A 104 -1.46 -1.97 -14.93
CA ARG A 104 -1.60 -2.99 -13.88
C ARG A 104 -3.03 -3.12 -13.36
N LEU A 105 -3.79 -2.02 -13.29
CA LEU A 105 -5.19 -2.06 -12.90
C LEU A 105 -6.05 -2.78 -13.95
N ASP A 106 -5.78 -2.56 -15.24
CA ASP A 106 -6.48 -3.25 -16.32
C ASP A 106 -6.18 -4.76 -16.34
N ASP A 107 -4.93 -5.16 -16.08
CA ASP A 107 -4.59 -6.58 -15.90
C ASP A 107 -5.40 -7.22 -14.74
N VAL A 108 -5.53 -6.53 -13.60
CA VAL A 108 -6.29 -7.05 -12.45
C VAL A 108 -7.78 -7.14 -12.79
N ARG A 109 -8.33 -6.16 -13.51
CA ARG A 109 -9.70 -6.24 -14.02
C ARG A 109 -9.88 -7.46 -14.91
N TYR A 110 -8.96 -7.69 -15.83
CA TYR A 110 -8.97 -8.87 -16.69
C TYR A 110 -8.94 -10.17 -15.87
N TRP A 111 -8.08 -10.26 -14.85
CA TRP A 111 -8.01 -11.45 -13.99
C TRP A 111 -9.31 -11.73 -13.24
N VAL A 112 -9.99 -10.68 -12.78
CA VAL A 112 -11.29 -10.78 -12.11
C VAL A 112 -12.38 -11.20 -13.10
N ASP A 113 -12.48 -10.53 -14.24
CA ASP A 113 -13.55 -10.75 -15.22
C ASP A 113 -13.46 -12.15 -15.88
N HIS A 114 -12.25 -12.73 -15.93
CA HIS A 114 -11.99 -14.03 -16.54
C HIS A 114 -11.61 -15.14 -15.55
N GLU A 115 -11.70 -14.87 -14.25
CA GLU A 115 -11.39 -15.85 -13.18
C GLU A 115 -10.02 -16.54 -13.37
N ILE A 116 -9.01 -15.77 -13.79
CA ILE A 116 -7.68 -16.31 -14.16
C ILE A 116 -6.97 -16.93 -12.95
N PHE A 117 -7.21 -16.38 -11.76
CA PHE A 117 -6.64 -16.85 -10.50
C PHE A 117 -7.71 -16.86 -9.40
N ALA A 118 -7.43 -17.57 -8.30
CA ALA A 118 -8.26 -17.49 -7.10
C ALA A 118 -8.26 -16.06 -6.51
N PRO A 119 -9.33 -15.63 -5.81
CA PRO A 119 -9.45 -14.28 -5.23
C PRO A 119 -8.22 -13.81 -4.46
N ASP A 120 -7.65 -14.69 -3.63
CA ASP A 120 -6.45 -14.41 -2.83
C ASP A 120 -5.26 -14.09 -3.74
N GLU A 121 -5.03 -14.90 -4.76
CA GLU A 121 -3.92 -14.71 -5.69
C GLU A 121 -4.08 -13.45 -6.54
N ILE A 122 -5.31 -13.13 -6.98
CA ILE A 122 -5.58 -11.84 -7.65
C ILE A 122 -5.18 -10.68 -6.74
N ALA A 123 -5.62 -10.70 -5.48
CA ALA A 123 -5.37 -9.61 -4.54
C ALA A 123 -3.89 -9.51 -4.15
N ILE A 124 -3.18 -10.62 -3.99
CA ILE A 124 -1.74 -10.62 -3.67
C ILE A 124 -0.88 -10.21 -4.87
N ARG A 125 -1.22 -10.62 -6.08
CA ARG A 125 -0.55 -10.12 -7.29
C ARG A 125 -0.80 -8.63 -7.48
N PHE A 126 -2.01 -8.16 -7.18
CA PHE A 126 -2.33 -6.72 -7.19
C PHE A 126 -1.50 -5.95 -6.15
N HIS A 127 -1.43 -6.45 -4.92
CA HIS A 127 -0.57 -5.92 -3.85
C HIS A 127 0.88 -5.77 -4.32
N HIS A 128 1.48 -6.87 -4.79
CA HIS A 128 2.87 -6.93 -5.23
C HIS A 128 3.15 -5.91 -6.35
N ARG A 129 2.24 -5.80 -7.33
CA ARG A 129 2.36 -4.82 -8.41
C ARG A 129 2.30 -3.37 -7.94
N LEU A 130 1.47 -3.05 -6.95
CA LEU A 130 1.46 -1.71 -6.35
C LEU A 130 2.76 -1.38 -5.62
N VAL A 131 3.30 -2.35 -4.88
CA VAL A 131 4.61 -2.21 -4.20
C VAL A 131 5.72 -1.97 -5.22
N ALA A 132 5.72 -2.72 -6.33
CA ALA A 132 6.69 -2.60 -7.41
C ALA A 132 6.59 -1.28 -8.20
N ILE A 133 5.40 -0.69 -8.33
CA ILE A 133 5.24 0.65 -8.92
C ILE A 133 5.76 1.73 -7.96
N HIS A 134 5.43 1.59 -6.67
CA HIS A 134 5.77 2.55 -5.62
C HIS A 134 5.30 4.00 -5.93
N PRO A 135 3.98 4.22 -6.10
CA PRO A 135 3.44 5.43 -6.72
C PRO A 135 3.54 6.73 -5.90
N PHE A 136 3.57 6.65 -4.57
CA PHE A 136 3.49 7.83 -3.68
C PHE A 136 4.83 8.12 -2.98
N PRO A 137 5.04 9.33 -2.43
CA PRO A 137 6.26 9.67 -1.68
C PRO A 137 6.54 8.74 -0.48
N ASN A 138 5.52 8.38 0.29
CA ASN A 138 5.55 7.37 1.36
C ASN A 138 4.18 6.68 1.44
N GLY A 139 3.98 5.73 2.36
CA GLY A 139 2.69 5.07 2.57
C GLY A 139 2.38 3.90 1.64
N ASN A 140 3.23 3.62 0.63
CA ASN A 140 2.99 2.61 -0.42
C ASN A 140 2.70 1.20 0.12
N GLY A 141 3.45 0.73 1.12
CA GLY A 141 3.22 -0.59 1.73
C GLY A 141 1.86 -0.68 2.45
N ARG A 142 1.47 0.38 3.16
CA ARG A 142 0.18 0.45 3.89
C ARG A 142 -0.98 0.57 2.90
N HIS A 143 -0.83 1.41 1.87
CA HIS A 143 -1.79 1.58 0.79
C HIS A 143 -2.03 0.29 0.01
N SER A 144 -0.95 -0.39 -0.41
CA SER A 144 -1.04 -1.62 -1.19
C SER A 144 -1.64 -2.78 -0.42
N ARG A 145 -1.38 -2.91 0.90
CA ARG A 145 -2.04 -3.92 1.74
C ARG A 145 -3.54 -3.66 1.86
N LEU A 146 -3.92 -2.44 2.20
CA LEU A 146 -5.34 -2.07 2.30
C LEU A 146 -6.06 -2.23 0.95
N ALA A 147 -5.41 -1.88 -0.17
CA ALA A 147 -5.98 -2.07 -1.50
C ALA A 147 -6.22 -3.55 -1.82
N ALA A 148 -5.35 -4.45 -1.36
CA ALA A 148 -5.53 -5.89 -1.52
C ALA A 148 -6.63 -6.45 -0.60
N ASP A 149 -6.69 -6.00 0.66
CA ASP A 149 -7.77 -6.35 1.59
C ASP A 149 -9.15 -5.96 1.01
N LEU A 150 -9.26 -4.73 0.52
CA LEU A 150 -10.50 -4.24 -0.10
C LEU A 150 -10.87 -5.03 -1.35
N LEU A 151 -9.88 -5.53 -2.11
CA LEU A 151 -10.15 -6.30 -3.32
C LEU A 151 -10.62 -7.72 -2.95
N VAL A 152 -9.92 -8.41 -2.05
CA VAL A 152 -10.29 -9.77 -1.64
C VAL A 152 -11.66 -9.79 -0.93
N GLU A 153 -11.95 -8.77 -0.12
CA GLU A 153 -13.27 -8.56 0.50
C GLU A 153 -14.38 -8.42 -0.57
N LYS A 154 -14.11 -7.68 -1.66
CA LYS A 154 -15.07 -7.53 -2.77
C LYS A 154 -15.24 -8.79 -3.60
N LEU A 155 -14.22 -9.64 -3.65
CA LEU A 155 -14.27 -10.95 -4.29
C LEU A 155 -14.88 -12.02 -3.37
N GLY A 156 -15.32 -11.65 -2.16
CA GLY A 156 -16.08 -12.51 -1.26
C GLY A 156 -15.25 -13.35 -0.29
N ALA A 157 -13.95 -13.04 -0.15
CA ALA A 157 -13.06 -13.68 0.81
C ALA A 157 -12.69 -12.72 1.96
N GLU A 158 -12.18 -13.28 3.05
CA GLU A 158 -11.80 -12.52 4.24
C GLU A 158 -10.54 -11.66 3.98
N PRO A 159 -10.38 -10.51 4.65
CA PRO A 159 -9.16 -9.72 4.58
C PRO A 159 -7.93 -10.51 5.08
N PHE A 160 -6.74 -10.09 4.66
CA PHE A 160 -5.50 -10.77 5.00
C PHE A 160 -5.06 -10.44 6.44
N SER A 161 -4.36 -11.39 7.08
CA SER A 161 -3.77 -11.20 8.41
C SER A 161 -2.41 -10.52 8.34
N TRP A 162 -1.72 -10.60 7.20
CA TRP A 162 -0.40 -10.00 6.99
C TRP A 162 0.64 -10.41 8.04
N GLY A 163 0.56 -11.65 8.55
CA GLY A 163 1.45 -12.17 9.58
C GLY A 163 1.05 -11.80 11.00
N SER A 164 -0.11 -11.17 11.24
CA SER A 164 -0.60 -10.85 12.58
C SER A 164 -0.89 -12.08 13.44
N GLY A 165 -1.06 -13.26 12.84
CA GLY A 165 -1.25 -14.53 13.57
C GLY A 165 0.06 -15.14 14.09
N SER A 166 1.21 -14.65 13.63
CA SER A 166 2.52 -15.19 13.97
C SER A 166 3.08 -14.54 15.24
N LEU A 167 3.40 -15.34 16.26
CA LEU A 167 3.98 -14.95 17.57
C LEU A 167 5.41 -14.38 17.50
N GLY A 168 5.84 -13.88 16.34
CA GLY A 168 7.19 -13.38 16.11
C GLY A 168 7.36 -11.91 16.49
N ASP A 169 8.58 -11.52 16.83
CA ASP A 169 8.98 -10.12 16.95
C ASP A 169 8.71 -9.37 15.62
N VAL A 170 8.35 -8.09 15.70
CA VAL A 170 8.04 -7.21 14.56
C VAL A 170 9.17 -7.24 13.52
N GLY A 171 10.42 -7.31 13.97
CA GLY A 171 11.59 -7.45 13.09
C GLY A 171 11.58 -8.75 12.27
N ASN A 172 11.14 -9.87 12.85
CA ASN A 172 11.05 -11.15 12.16
C ASN A 172 9.94 -11.15 11.10
N LEU A 173 8.78 -10.56 11.42
CA LEU A 173 7.66 -10.42 10.48
C LEU A 173 8.06 -9.60 9.25
N ARG A 174 8.77 -8.49 9.46
CA ARG A 174 9.25 -7.64 8.37
C ARG A 174 10.22 -8.38 7.44
N THR A 175 11.20 -9.08 7.99
CA THR A 175 12.16 -9.87 7.21
C THR A 175 11.46 -10.94 6.37
N ARG A 176 10.48 -11.65 6.94
CA ARG A 176 9.67 -12.64 6.22
C ARG A 176 8.88 -12.01 5.08
N TYR A 177 8.26 -10.86 5.33
CA TYR A 177 7.51 -10.14 4.30
C TYR A 177 8.41 -9.69 3.13
N VAL A 178 9.58 -9.11 3.42
CA VAL A 178 10.53 -8.69 2.39
C VAL A 178 11.05 -9.89 1.59
N ALA A 179 11.38 -11.01 2.25
CA ALA A 179 11.78 -12.23 1.56
C ALA A 179 10.68 -12.77 0.65
N ALA A 180 9.41 -12.70 1.08
CA ALA A 180 8.27 -13.10 0.27
C ALA A 180 8.04 -12.18 -0.95
N LEU A 181 8.26 -10.86 -0.81
CA LEU A 181 8.24 -9.93 -1.94
C LEU A 181 9.37 -10.23 -2.95
N GLN A 182 10.58 -10.51 -2.46
CA GLN A 182 11.73 -10.88 -3.32
C GLN A 182 11.50 -12.19 -4.06
N ALA A 183 10.82 -13.17 -3.45
CA ALA A 183 10.38 -14.38 -4.16
C ALA A 183 9.37 -14.03 -5.26
N ALA A 184 8.39 -13.17 -4.96
CA ALA A 184 7.39 -12.72 -5.92
C ALA A 184 8.00 -11.93 -7.09
N ASP A 185 9.07 -11.16 -6.86
CA ASP A 185 9.86 -10.50 -7.91
C ASP A 185 10.45 -11.50 -8.91
N ASN A 186 10.72 -12.73 -8.45
CA ASN A 186 11.20 -13.85 -9.27
C ASN A 186 10.06 -14.74 -9.80
N HIS A 187 8.83 -14.25 -9.80
CA HIS A 187 7.61 -14.94 -10.23
C HIS A 187 7.14 -16.09 -9.32
N ASP A 188 7.76 -16.26 -8.14
CA ASP A 188 7.28 -17.18 -7.12
C ASP A 188 6.35 -16.45 -6.13
N ILE A 189 5.04 -16.52 -6.41
CA ILE A 189 4.02 -15.81 -5.62
C ILE A 189 3.64 -16.55 -4.32
N ALA A 190 3.97 -17.84 -4.22
CA ALA A 190 3.47 -18.70 -3.15
C ALA A 190 3.90 -18.24 -1.74
N PRO A 191 5.18 -17.83 -1.51
CA PRO A 191 5.59 -17.32 -0.20
C PRO A 191 4.82 -16.08 0.24
N LEU A 192 4.44 -15.21 -0.70
CA LEU A 192 3.70 -13.98 -0.40
C LEU A 192 2.24 -14.27 -0.07
N LEU A 193 1.62 -15.25 -0.74
CA LEU A 193 0.30 -15.76 -0.41
C LEU A 193 0.26 -16.36 1.00
N GLU A 194 1.22 -17.23 1.31
CA GLU A 194 1.33 -17.86 2.62
C GLU A 194 1.52 -16.80 3.71
N PHE A 195 2.44 -15.85 3.51
CA PHE A 195 2.67 -14.76 4.45
C PHE A 195 1.39 -13.95 4.70
N ALA A 196 0.65 -13.58 3.65
CA ALA A 196 -0.55 -12.77 3.77
C ALA A 196 -1.67 -13.45 4.57
N ARG A 197 -1.70 -14.79 4.60
CA ARG A 197 -2.67 -15.59 5.37
C ARG A 197 -2.14 -16.09 6.72
N SER A 198 -0.91 -15.76 7.11
CA SER A 198 -0.26 -16.25 8.34
C SER A 198 -0.54 -15.47 9.62
#